data_AF-A0A3S5K2Q9-F1
#
_entry.id   AF-A0A3S5K2Q9-F1
#
_cell.length_a   1.000
_cell.length_b   1.000
_cell.length_c   1.000
_cell.angle_alpha   90.00
_cell.angle_beta   90.00
_cell.angle_gamma   90.00
#
_symmetry.space_group_name_H-M   'P 1'
#
loop_
_entity.id
_entity.type
_entity.pdbx_description
1 polymer ?
#
loop_
_entity_poly.entity_id
_entity_poly.type
_entity_poly.pdbx_seq_one_letter_code
_entity_poly.pdbx_strand_id
1 'polypeptide(L)'
;MVNFEQNRLEAIKYAVELNQKWDINRLIHNASLHCSAIESNNHLKDIRKLHRISKSDECLKETIQTATFYCGANNLLSALYFINGNYMQSDIWYARYIHAANRVLGQTNELNDMDK
;
A
#
# COMPACT_ATOMS: atom_id res chain seq x y z
N MET A 1 -18.77 -10.24 4.49
CA MET A 1 -18.18 -9.17 5.33
C MET A 1 -16.68 -9.18 5.07
N VAL A 2 -16.07 -8.03 4.74
CA VAL A 2 -14.62 -7.97 4.53
C VAL A 2 -13.93 -8.13 5.88
N ASN A 3 -12.98 -9.06 5.98
CA ASN A 3 -12.16 -9.22 7.17
C ASN A 3 -10.91 -8.33 7.03
N PHE A 4 -11.02 -7.08 7.44
CA PHE A 4 -9.92 -6.12 7.30
C PHE A 4 -8.68 -6.56 8.08
N GLU A 5 -8.84 -7.15 9.27
CA GLU A 5 -7.71 -7.63 10.08
C GLU A 5 -6.92 -8.71 9.35
N GLN A 6 -7.61 -9.66 8.70
CA GLN A 6 -6.94 -10.66 7.86
C GLN A 6 -6.14 -10.01 6.72
N ASN A 7 -6.70 -8.99 6.06
CA ASN A 7 -6.01 -8.26 5.00
C ASN A 7 -4.77 -7.50 5.53
N ARG A 8 -4.79 -7.03 6.80
CA ARG A 8 -3.64 -6.38 7.44
C ARG A 8 -2.53 -7.39 7.68
N LEU A 9 -2.87 -8.54 8.26
CA LEU A 9 -1.91 -9.61 8.55
C LEU A 9 -1.27 -10.16 7.28
N GLU A 10 -2.04 -10.30 6.21
CA GLU A 10 -1.53 -10.73 4.90
C GLU A 10 -0.56 -9.70 4.31
N ALA A 11 -0.86 -8.40 4.39
CA ALA A 11 0.07 -7.36 3.97
C ALA A 11 1.37 -7.34 4.79
N ILE A 12 1.29 -7.56 6.11
CA ILE A 12 2.46 -7.68 6.99
C ILE A 12 3.33 -8.87 6.58
N LYS A 13 2.73 -10.02 6.27
CA LYS A 13 3.47 -11.19 5.79
C LYS A 13 4.28 -10.86 4.52
N TYR A 14 3.64 -10.26 3.51
CA TYR A 14 4.32 -9.86 2.28
C TYR A 14 5.40 -8.77 2.52
N ALA A 15 5.13 -7.82 3.41
CA ALA A 15 6.12 -6.80 3.78
C ALA A 15 7.36 -7.42 4.43
N VAL A 16 7.20 -8.43 5.29
CA VAL A 16 8.31 -9.18 5.89
C VAL A 16 9.10 -9.92 4.81
N GLU A 17 8.44 -10.60 3.87
CA GLU A 17 9.09 -11.30 2.75
C GLU A 17 9.91 -10.35 1.86
N LEU A 18 9.40 -9.15 1.57
CA LEU A 18 10.14 -8.11 0.85
C LEU A 18 11.34 -7.60 1.64
N ASN A 19 11.17 -7.36 2.95
CA ASN A 19 12.21 -6.83 3.82
C ASN A 19 13.35 -7.83 4.09
N GLN A 20 13.14 -9.12 3.84
CA GLN A 20 14.22 -10.11 3.83
C GLN A 20 15.19 -9.93 2.65
N LYS A 21 14.74 -9.28 1.57
CA LYS A 21 15.52 -9.08 0.34
C LYS A 21 16.01 -7.65 0.16
N TRP A 22 15.21 -6.68 0.60
CA TRP A 22 15.40 -5.26 0.30
C TRP A 22 15.39 -4.41 1.56
N ASP A 23 16.15 -3.31 1.53
CA ASP A 23 16.15 -2.33 2.61
C ASP A 23 14.76 -1.73 2.85
N ILE A 24 14.36 -1.64 4.13
CA ILE A 24 13.03 -1.19 4.54
C ILE A 24 12.72 0.24 4.08
N ASN A 25 13.70 1.16 4.10
CA ASN A 25 13.48 2.54 3.69
C ASN A 25 13.28 2.62 2.18
N ARG A 26 14.00 1.80 1.40
CA ARG A 26 13.79 1.67 -0.05
C ARG A 26 12.40 1.12 -0.37
N LEU A 27 11.93 0.11 0.36
CA LEU A 27 10.58 -0.44 0.21
C LEU A 27 9.51 0.61 0.52
N ILE A 28 9.64 1.34 1.64
CA ILE A 28 8.73 2.43 2.01
C ILE A 28 8.70 3.51 0.92
N HIS A 29 9.87 3.90 0.39
CA HIS A 29 9.95 4.86 -0.70
C HIS A 29 9.22 4.38 -1.95
N ASN A 30 9.47 3.14 -2.39
CA ASN A 30 8.84 2.55 -3.57
C ASN A 30 7.32 2.42 -3.42
N ALA A 31 6.85 1.96 -2.27
CA ALA A 31 5.42 1.86 -1.97
C ALA A 31 4.76 3.25 -1.93
N SER A 32 5.45 4.26 -1.39
CA SER A 32 4.99 5.66 -1.39
C SER A 32 4.88 6.25 -2.79
N LEU A 33 5.85 5.94 -3.69
CA LEU A 33 5.77 6.32 -5.10
C LEU A 33 4.56 5.67 -5.79
N HIS A 34 4.28 4.41 -5.48
CA HIS A 34 3.13 3.71 -6.05
C HIS A 34 1.81 4.31 -5.57
N CYS A 35 1.66 4.59 -4.26
CA CYS A 35 0.48 5.28 -3.72
C CYS A 35 0.27 6.64 -4.39
N SER A 36 1.33 7.45 -4.48
CA SER A 36 1.30 8.76 -5.14
C SER A 36 0.88 8.66 -6.61
N ALA A 37 1.33 7.63 -7.33
CA ALA A 37 0.97 7.42 -8.73
C ALA A 37 -0.50 7.01 -8.91
N ILE A 38 -1.07 6.25 -7.97
CA ILE A 38 -2.50 5.86 -8.00
C ILE A 38 -3.40 7.06 -7.69
N GLU A 39 -2.98 7.94 -6.80
CA GLU A 39 -3.76 9.09 -6.32
C GLU A 39 -3.64 10.33 -7.21
N SER A 40 -2.78 10.29 -8.23
CA SER A 40 -2.56 11.45 -9.08
C SER A 40 -3.74 11.73 -10.01
N ASN A 41 -3.95 13.01 -10.33
CA ASN A 41 -4.95 13.45 -11.32
C ASN A 41 -4.72 12.81 -12.71
N ASN A 42 -3.52 12.31 -12.98
CA ASN A 42 -3.17 11.60 -14.21
C ASN A 42 -2.59 10.21 -13.90
N HIS A 43 -3.29 9.45 -13.04
CA HIS A 43 -2.84 8.16 -12.53
C HIS A 43 -2.36 7.19 -13.63
N LEU A 44 -3.03 7.16 -14.79
CA LEU A 44 -2.60 6.31 -15.92
C LEU A 44 -1.19 6.65 -16.43
N LYS A 45 -0.85 7.94 -16.54
CA LYS A 45 0.47 8.39 -17.00
C LYS A 45 1.54 8.07 -15.95
N ASP A 46 1.23 8.30 -14.68
CA ASP A 46 2.20 8.13 -13.59
C ASP A 46 2.46 6.66 -13.28
N ILE A 47 1.43 5.82 -13.28
CA ILE A 47 1.58 4.35 -13.17
C ILE A 47 2.41 3.82 -14.35
N ARG A 48 2.16 4.29 -15.59
CA ARG A 48 2.96 3.88 -16.75
C ARG A 48 4.42 4.31 -16.62
N LYS A 49 4.69 5.52 -16.11
CA LYS A 49 6.05 5.99 -15.85
C LYS A 49 6.73 5.10 -14.81
N LEU A 50 6.06 4.83 -13.70
CA LEU A 50 6.57 3.99 -12.63
C LEU A 50 6.87 2.57 -13.12
N HIS A 51 5.97 1.98 -13.93
CA HIS A 51 6.17 0.67 -14.54
C HIS A 51 7.34 0.63 -15.55
N ARG A 52 7.67 1.75 -16.20
CA ARG A 52 8.88 1.83 -17.04
C ARG A 52 10.14 1.79 -16.19
N ILE A 53 10.17 2.52 -15.08
CA ILE A 53 11.31 2.56 -14.14
C ILE A 53 11.51 1.19 -13.51
N SER A 54 10.43 0.50 -13.14
CA SER A 54 10.49 -0.83 -12.54
C SER A 54 11.08 -1.90 -13.47
N LYS A 55 11.23 -1.64 -14.78
CA LYS A 55 11.92 -2.58 -15.68
C LYS A 55 13.41 -2.70 -15.39
N SER A 56 14.01 -1.69 -14.77
CA SER A 56 15.43 -1.63 -14.40
C SER A 56 15.65 -1.61 -12.89
N ASP A 57 14.59 -1.56 -12.08
CA ASP A 57 14.66 -1.61 -10.62
C ASP A 57 13.80 -2.77 -10.09
N GLU A 58 14.46 -3.87 -9.76
CA GLU A 58 13.78 -5.09 -9.28
C GLU A 58 13.09 -4.89 -7.94
N CYS A 59 13.64 -4.06 -7.04
CA CYS A 59 13.00 -3.74 -5.76
C CYS A 59 11.68 -3.00 -6.00
N LEU A 60 11.67 -2.00 -6.88
CA LEU A 60 10.47 -1.28 -7.26
C LEU A 60 9.46 -2.20 -7.94
N LYS A 61 9.92 -3.10 -8.82
CA LYS A 61 9.08 -4.08 -9.51
C LYS A 61 8.38 -5.02 -8.55
N GLU A 62 9.12 -5.66 -7.65
CA GLU A 62 8.54 -6.55 -6.63
C GLU A 62 7.58 -5.78 -5.71
N THR A 63 7.92 -4.53 -5.33
CA THR A 63 7.04 -3.68 -4.51
C THR A 63 5.71 -3.41 -5.21
N ILE A 64 5.73 -3.01 -6.48
CA ILE A 64 4.52 -2.73 -7.28
C ILE A 64 3.71 -4.00 -7.49
N GLN A 65 4.34 -5.12 -7.81
CA GLN A 65 3.65 -6.40 -8.00
C GLN A 65 2.96 -6.85 -6.71
N THR A 66 3.67 -6.76 -5.58
CA THR A 66 3.12 -7.08 -4.26
C THR A 66 1.90 -6.23 -3.94
N ALA A 67 2.02 -4.91 -4.13
CA ALA A 67 0.92 -3.97 -3.91
C ALA A 67 -0.27 -4.22 -4.85
N THR A 68 -0.02 -4.51 -6.13
CA THR A 68 -1.07 -4.63 -7.15
C THR A 68 -1.86 -5.92 -7.03
N PHE A 69 -1.17 -7.04 -6.81
CA PHE A 69 -1.78 -8.37 -6.93
C PHE A 69 -2.20 -8.98 -5.60
N TYR A 70 -1.64 -8.53 -4.47
CA TYR A 70 -1.81 -9.23 -3.20
C TYR A 70 -2.52 -8.42 -2.12
N CYS A 71 -2.07 -7.20 -1.83
CA CYS A 71 -2.54 -6.50 -0.63
C CYS A 71 -3.09 -5.07 -0.84
N GLY A 72 -2.87 -4.45 -2.00
CA GLY A 72 -3.20 -3.04 -2.24
C GLY A 72 -2.10 -2.08 -1.79
N ALA A 73 -1.89 -0.98 -2.52
CA ALA A 73 -0.77 -0.06 -2.28
C ALA A 73 -0.78 0.58 -0.89
N ASN A 74 -1.93 1.10 -0.44
CA ASN A 74 -2.06 1.72 0.89
C ASN A 74 -1.83 0.70 2.02
N ASN A 75 -2.30 -0.54 1.86
CA ASN A 75 -2.14 -1.59 2.85
C ASN A 75 -0.68 -2.09 2.91
N LEU A 76 -0.02 -2.23 1.76
CA LEU A 76 1.41 -2.56 1.72
C LEU A 76 2.25 -1.47 2.39
N LEU A 77 1.97 -0.19 2.10
CA LEU A 77 2.69 0.91 2.71
C LEU A 77 2.47 0.96 4.24
N SER A 78 1.24 0.70 4.69
CA SER A 78 0.95 0.53 6.11
C SER A 78 1.77 -0.59 6.76
N ALA A 79 1.84 -1.76 6.13
CA ALA A 79 2.58 -2.91 6.61
C ALA A 79 4.09 -2.65 6.67
N LEU A 80 4.65 -1.95 5.66
CA LEU A 80 6.05 -1.54 5.66
C LEU A 80 6.37 -0.58 6.80
N TYR A 81 5.49 0.40 7.08
CA TYR A 81 5.65 1.26 8.25
C TYR A 81 5.54 0.50 9.57
N PHE A 82 4.65 -0.50 9.65
CA PHE A 82 4.50 -1.34 10.84
C PHE A 82 5.81 -2.06 11.18
N ILE A 83 6.39 -2.78 10.20
CA ILE A 83 7.63 -3.54 10.43
C ILE A 83 8.85 -2.63 10.62
N ASN A 84 8.79 -1.39 10.14
CA ASN A 84 9.80 -0.35 10.41
C ASN A 84 9.65 0.30 11.80
N GLY A 85 8.64 -0.10 12.60
CA GLY A 85 8.36 0.47 13.92
C GLY A 85 7.67 1.84 13.90
N ASN A 86 7.26 2.34 12.73
CA ASN A 86 6.51 3.60 12.61
C ASN A 86 5.00 3.32 12.65
N TYR A 87 4.51 2.97 13.83
CA TYR A 87 3.11 2.56 14.02
C TYR A 87 2.11 3.66 13.68
N MET A 88 2.44 4.93 13.95
CA MET A 88 1.57 6.05 13.61
C MET A 88 1.34 6.15 12.10
N GLN A 89 2.39 6.06 11.28
CA GLN A 89 2.23 6.03 9.83
C GLN A 89 1.50 4.75 9.38
N SER A 90 1.79 3.61 10.00
CA SER A 90 1.09 2.35 9.69
C SER A 90 -0.42 2.50 9.83
N ASP A 91 -0.90 3.04 10.95
CA ASP A 91 -2.34 3.16 11.21
C ASP A 91 -3.01 4.15 10.26
N ILE A 92 -2.34 5.28 9.94
CA ILE A 92 -2.85 6.26 8.95
C ILE A 92 -3.05 5.60 7.58
N TRP A 93 -2.06 4.88 7.09
CA TRP A 93 -2.15 4.24 5.76
C TRP A 93 -3.13 3.08 5.73
N TYR A 94 -3.28 2.36 6.84
CA TYR A 94 -4.26 1.29 6.96
C TYR A 94 -5.69 1.82 6.96
N ALA A 95 -5.94 2.91 7.70
CA ALA A 95 -7.23 3.59 7.66
C ALA A 95 -7.59 4.03 6.23
N ARG A 96 -6.63 4.60 5.48
CA ARG A 96 -6.82 4.96 4.06
C ARG A 96 -7.15 3.76 3.19
N TYR A 97 -6.56 2.59 3.44
CA TYR A 97 -6.92 1.34 2.76
C TYR A 97 -8.37 0.94 3.04
N ILE A 98 -8.79 0.92 4.31
CA ILE A 98 -10.17 0.59 4.72
C ILE A 98 -11.16 1.54 4.04
N HIS A 99 -10.92 2.85 4.11
CA HIS A 99 -11.77 3.84 3.46
C HIS A 99 -11.90 3.62 1.95
N ALA A 100 -10.79 3.35 1.26
CA ALA A 100 -10.81 3.09 -0.17
C ALA A 100 -11.60 1.82 -0.50
N ALA A 101 -11.39 0.74 0.26
CA ALA A 101 -12.12 -0.52 0.09
C ALA A 101 -13.63 -0.34 0.35
N ASN A 102 -14.00 0.36 1.42
CA ASN A 102 -15.39 0.65 1.75
C ASN A 102 -16.09 1.45 0.66
N ARG A 103 -15.43 2.48 0.09
CA ARG A 103 -15.97 3.23 -1.06
C ARG A 103 -16.25 2.34 -2.27
N VAL A 104 -15.29 1.47 -2.62
CA VAL A 104 -15.44 0.56 -3.77
C VAL A 104 -16.56 -0.45 -3.55
N LEU A 105 -16.74 -0.92 -2.32
CA LEU A 105 -17.74 -1.92 -1.96
C LEU A 105 -19.10 -1.33 -1.59
N GLY A 106 -19.26 0.00 -1.62
CA GLY A 106 -20.49 0.67 -1.20
C GLY A 106 -20.84 0.48 0.28
N GLN A 107 -19.82 0.23 1.13
CA GLN A 107 -19.99 0.02 2.56
C GLN A 107 -19.86 1.34 3.33
N THR A 108 -20.72 1.54 4.34
CA THR A 108 -20.78 2.78 5.14
C THR A 108 -20.13 2.67 6.51
N ASN A 109 -19.58 1.51 6.90
CA ASN A 109 -19.17 1.26 8.29
C ASN A 109 -17.66 1.37 8.55
N GLU A 110 -17.38 1.91 9.74
CA GLU A 110 -16.14 1.96 10.53
C GLU A 110 -14.91 2.59 9.84
N LEU A 111 -15.02 3.91 9.69
CA LEU A 111 -13.97 4.94 9.71
C LEU A 111 -14.44 6.22 8.99
N ASN A 112 -15.56 6.18 8.26
CA ASN A 112 -16.12 7.29 7.46
C ASN A 112 -16.54 8.58 8.20
N ASP A 113 -16.23 8.76 9.49
CA ASP A 113 -16.61 9.96 10.24
C ASP A 113 -15.62 11.15 10.06
N MET A 114 -14.70 11.10 9.09
CA MET A 114 -13.85 12.26 8.75
C MET A 114 -14.59 13.35 7.96
N ASP A 115 -15.86 13.14 7.60
CA ASP A 115 -16.72 14.07 6.86
C ASP A 115 -17.90 14.65 7.69
N LYS A 116 -17.76 14.77 9.03
CA LYS A 116 -18.70 15.55 9.86
C LYS A 116 -18.05 16.76 10.50
#